data_AF-A0A9R1QMJ6-F1
#
_entry.id   AF-A0A9R1QMJ6-F1
#
_cell.length_a   1.000
_cell.length_b   1.000
_cell.length_c   1.000
_cell.angle_alpha   90.00
_cell.angle_beta   90.00
_cell.angle_gamma   90.00
#
_symmetry.space_group_name_H-M   'P 1'
#
loop_
_entity.id
_entity.type
_entity.pdbx_description
1 polymer ?
#
loop_
_entity_poly.entity_id
_entity_poly.type
_entity_poly.pdbx_seq_one_letter_code
_entity_poly.pdbx_strand_id
1 'polypeptide(L)'
;MHSSLARQVGPPIRPGCADQSRRRGPSGSVRCRAEAAPPVSVVRTGPYTGRDPEVKKPAWLRQRAAHGEKYARMRESLGELKLNTVCVEAQCPNIGECWNGGGGAGGEGDGIATATIMVLGDTCTRGCRFCAVKTSNKPPPPDPMEPLNTALAVASWE
;
A
#
# COMPACT_ATOMS: atom_id res chain seq x y z
N MET A 1 11.75 -33.69 -16.98
CA MET A 1 10.39 -33.96 -16.48
C MET A 1 10.02 -32.89 -15.46
N HIS A 2 9.41 -31.79 -15.88
CA HIS A 2 8.78 -30.85 -14.96
C HIS A 2 7.54 -30.29 -15.68
N SER A 3 6.39 -30.83 -15.29
CA SER A 3 5.06 -30.46 -15.77
C SER A 3 4.64 -29.16 -15.10
N SER A 4 4.39 -28.13 -15.91
CA SER A 4 3.84 -26.86 -15.46
C SER A 4 2.32 -27.00 -15.32
N LEU A 5 1.83 -27.11 -14.08
CA LEU A 5 0.41 -27.08 -13.77
C LEU A 5 -0.10 -25.64 -13.77
N ALA A 6 -0.49 -25.15 -14.94
CA ALA A 6 -1.32 -23.96 -15.05
C ALA A 6 -2.70 -24.27 -14.46
N ARG A 7 -3.05 -23.60 -13.35
CA ARG A 7 -4.40 -23.62 -12.78
C ARG A 7 -5.38 -23.06 -13.81
N GLN A 8 -6.26 -23.91 -14.31
CA GLN A 8 -7.35 -23.54 -15.21
C GLN A 8 -8.33 -22.63 -14.45
N VAL A 9 -8.43 -21.38 -14.88
CA VAL A 9 -9.52 -20.48 -14.49
C VAL A 9 -10.75 -20.93 -15.28
N GLY A 10 -11.82 -21.31 -14.57
CA GLY A 10 -13.07 -21.74 -15.19
C GLY A 10 -13.71 -20.66 -16.07
N PRO A 11 -14.56 -21.03 -17.04
CA PRO A 11 -15.19 -20.09 -17.96
C PRO A 11 -16.09 -19.10 -17.20
N PRO A 12 -16.21 -17.84 -17.66
CA PRO A 12 -17.04 -16.84 -17.00
C PRO A 12 -18.51 -17.25 -17.01
N ILE A 13 -19.17 -17.04 -15.86
CA ILE A 13 -20.61 -17.24 -15.67
C ILE A 13 -21.36 -16.32 -16.65
N ARG A 14 -22.22 -16.90 -17.49
CA ARG A 14 -23.03 -16.16 -18.47
C ARG A 14 -24.04 -15.26 -17.74
N PRO A 15 -24.13 -13.96 -18.05
CA PRO A 15 -25.13 -13.08 -17.45
C PRO A 15 -26.52 -13.46 -17.96
N GLY A 16 -27.46 -13.66 -17.03
CA GLY A 16 -28.87 -13.92 -17.32
C GLY A 16 -29.56 -12.70 -17.94
N CYS A 17 -30.51 -12.96 -18.85
CA CYS A 17 -31.34 -11.94 -19.50
C CYS A 17 -32.21 -11.19 -18.48
N ALA A 18 -31.95 -9.90 -18.28
CA ALA A 18 -32.87 -8.97 -17.63
C ALA A 18 -33.69 -8.20 -18.70
N ASP A 19 -34.82 -8.81 -19.06
CA ASP A 19 -36.15 -8.24 -19.32
C ASP A 19 -36.43 -7.10 -20.37
N GLN A 20 -37.57 -7.29 -21.06
CA GLN A 20 -38.47 -6.33 -21.74
C GLN A 20 -38.16 -5.73 -23.13
N SER A 21 -38.11 -6.58 -24.18
CA SER A 21 -38.93 -6.30 -25.38
C SER A 21 -39.25 -7.58 -26.15
N ARG A 22 -40.35 -8.25 -25.77
CA ARG A 22 -40.85 -9.44 -26.47
C ARG A 22 -41.47 -9.03 -27.80
N ARG A 23 -40.72 -9.05 -28.90
CA ARG A 23 -41.32 -9.09 -30.24
C ARG A 23 -41.51 -10.55 -30.65
N ARG A 24 -42.78 -10.98 -30.75
CA ARG A 24 -43.15 -12.32 -31.26
C ARG A 24 -42.85 -12.35 -32.76
N GLY A 25 -41.93 -13.24 -33.17
CA GLY A 25 -41.83 -13.66 -34.56
C GLY A 25 -43.02 -14.57 -34.94
N PRO A 26 -43.26 -14.80 -36.24
CA PRO A 26 -44.40 -15.58 -36.74
C PRO A 26 -44.42 -17.06 -36.30
N SER A 27 -43.32 -17.57 -35.72
CA SER A 27 -43.20 -18.96 -35.23
C SER A 27 -43.29 -19.11 -33.70
N GLY A 28 -43.62 -18.05 -32.95
CA GLY A 28 -43.67 -18.09 -31.48
C GLY A 28 -42.31 -18.22 -30.78
N SER A 29 -41.19 -18.23 -31.51
CA SER A 29 -39.85 -18.22 -30.92
C SER A 29 -39.43 -16.80 -30.53
N VAL A 30 -39.06 -16.61 -29.26
CA VAL A 30 -38.44 -15.36 -28.78
C VAL A 30 -36.96 -15.44 -29.11
N ARG A 31 -36.49 -14.56 -30.00
CA ARG A 31 -35.05 -14.40 -30.26
C ARG A 31 -34.54 -13.19 -29.49
N CYS A 32 -33.70 -13.42 -28.50
CA CYS A 32 -32.94 -12.35 -27.86
C CYS A 32 -31.87 -11.87 -28.84
N ARG A 33 -31.96 -10.62 -29.30
CA ARG A 33 -30.87 -9.98 -30.03
C ARG A 33 -29.79 -9.67 -29.00
N ALA A 34 -28.65 -10.35 -29.08
CA ALA A 34 -27.48 -9.95 -28.33
C ALA A 34 -26.94 -8.67 -28.96
N GLU A 35 -27.20 -7.52 -28.35
CA GLU A 35 -26.40 -6.33 -28.63
C GLU A 35 -25.00 -6.57 -28.06
N ALA A 36 -23.98 -6.31 -28.88
CA ALA A 36 -22.60 -6.41 -28.46
C ALA A 36 -22.36 -5.41 -27.33
N ALA A 37 -21.93 -5.90 -26.18
CA ALA A 37 -21.47 -5.02 -25.11
C ALA A 37 -20.34 -4.12 -25.66
N PRO A 38 -20.33 -2.82 -25.33
CA PRO A 38 -19.22 -1.95 -25.71
C PRO A 38 -17.91 -2.55 -25.18
N PRO A 39 -16.77 -2.35 -25.87
CA PRO A 39 -15.51 -2.90 -25.43
C PRO A 39 -15.18 -2.32 -24.05
N VAL A 40 -15.32 -3.14 -23.01
CA VAL A 40 -14.76 -2.86 -21.70
C VAL A 40 -13.25 -2.80 -21.89
N SER A 41 -12.70 -1.58 -21.94
CA SER A 41 -11.26 -1.37 -21.92
C SER A 41 -10.73 -2.08 -20.69
N VAL A 42 -9.95 -3.15 -20.90
CA VAL A 42 -9.34 -3.91 -19.83
C VAL A 42 -8.33 -2.96 -19.18
N VAL A 43 -8.77 -2.24 -18.14
CA VAL A 43 -7.88 -1.45 -17.29
C VAL A 43 -6.86 -2.45 -16.77
N ARG A 44 -5.59 -2.30 -17.15
CA ARG A 44 -4.49 -3.09 -16.60
C ARG A 44 -4.32 -2.68 -15.15
N THR A 45 -5.16 -3.24 -14.31
CA THR A 45 -5.08 -3.10 -12.87
C THR A 45 -3.75 -3.67 -12.40
N GLY A 46 -2.89 -2.82 -11.84
CA GLY A 46 -1.59 -3.24 -11.32
C GLY A 46 -1.74 -4.33 -10.23
N PRO A 47 -0.72 -5.19 -10.07
CA PRO A 47 -0.80 -6.45 -9.31
C PRO A 47 -1.13 -6.30 -7.80
N TYR A 48 -1.07 -5.07 -7.25
CA TYR A 48 -1.20 -4.85 -5.81
C TYR A 48 -2.36 -3.91 -5.40
N THR A 49 -2.83 -3.02 -6.28
CA THR A 49 -3.77 -1.96 -5.88
C THR A 49 -5.02 -1.84 -6.74
N GLY A 50 -5.15 -2.64 -7.81
CA GLY A 50 -6.28 -2.46 -8.72
C GLY A 50 -6.20 -1.17 -9.54
N ARG A 51 -5.09 -0.41 -9.46
CA ARG A 51 -4.93 0.89 -10.12
C ARG A 51 -4.03 0.76 -11.34
N ASP A 52 -4.39 1.48 -12.40
CA ASP A 52 -3.53 1.64 -13.58
C ASP A 52 -2.21 2.34 -13.17
N PRO A 53 -1.04 1.72 -13.42
CA PRO A 53 0.26 2.29 -13.07
C PRO A 53 0.60 3.58 -13.83
N GLU A 54 -0.06 3.87 -14.96
CA GLU A 54 0.16 5.11 -15.73
C GLU A 54 -0.58 6.32 -15.13
N VAL A 55 -1.57 6.09 -14.27
CA VAL A 55 -2.33 7.16 -13.63
C VAL A 55 -1.51 7.82 -12.52
N LYS A 56 -0.98 9.01 -12.82
CA LYS A 56 -0.27 9.84 -11.85
C LYS A 56 -1.17 10.25 -10.69
N LYS A 57 -0.61 10.26 -9.48
CA LYS A 57 -1.30 10.84 -8.30
C LYS A 57 -1.64 12.32 -8.56
N PRO A 58 -2.81 12.83 -8.13
CA PRO A 58 -3.17 14.23 -8.33
C PRO A 58 -2.20 15.15 -7.60
N ALA A 59 -2.07 16.41 -8.06
CA ALA A 59 -1.07 17.35 -7.54
C ALA A 59 -1.23 17.63 -6.04
N TRP A 60 -2.46 17.74 -5.54
CA TRP A 60 -2.75 18.01 -4.13
C TRP A 60 -2.35 16.87 -3.18
N LEU A 61 -2.16 15.65 -3.68
CA LEU A 61 -1.75 14.48 -2.88
C LEU A 61 -0.22 14.31 -2.82
N ARG A 62 0.54 15.13 -3.57
CA ARG A 62 2.00 15.01 -3.62
C ARG A 62 2.61 15.83 -2.48
N GLN A 63 3.52 15.20 -1.75
CA GLN A 63 4.28 15.84 -0.69
C GLN A 63 5.72 16.09 -1.13
N ARG A 64 6.36 17.10 -0.52
CA ARG A 64 7.79 17.36 -0.73
C ARG A 64 8.64 16.24 -0.14
N ALA A 65 9.81 16.01 -0.71
CA ALA A 65 10.76 15.04 -0.17
C ALA A 65 11.25 15.48 1.22
N ALA A 66 11.48 14.50 2.09
CA ALA A 66 12.02 14.76 3.42
C ALA A 66 13.45 15.31 3.31
N HIS A 67 13.74 16.38 4.05
CA HIS A 67 15.03 17.06 4.12
C HIS A 67 15.14 17.79 5.47
N GLY A 68 16.35 18.22 5.84
CA GLY A 68 16.62 18.96 7.07
C GLY A 68 17.59 18.24 8.00
N GLU A 69 18.20 19.00 8.91
CA GLU A 69 19.18 18.50 9.88
C GLU A 69 18.54 17.56 10.91
N LYS A 70 17.37 17.93 11.47
CA LYS A 70 16.63 17.08 12.41
C LYS A 70 16.26 15.73 11.80
N TYR A 71 15.80 15.71 10.54
CA TYR A 71 15.55 14.47 9.79
C TYR A 71 16.81 13.60 9.69
N ALA A 72 17.97 14.19 9.34
CA ALA A 72 19.22 13.45 9.23
C ALA A 72 19.67 12.86 10.58
N ARG A 73 19.60 13.66 11.66
CA ARG A 73 19.92 13.24 13.03
C ARG A 73 19.03 12.09 13.49
N MET A 74 17.73 12.19 13.21
CA MET A 74 16.76 11.13 13.54
C MET A 74 17.07 9.84 12.79
N ARG A 75 17.40 9.95 11.49
CA ARG A 75 17.77 8.81 10.66
C ARG A 75 19.02 8.10 11.18
N GLU A 76 20.01 8.88 11.60
CA GLU A 76 21.27 8.38 12.17
C GLU A 76 21.03 7.67 13.51
N SER A 77 20.35 8.33 14.46
CA SER A 77 19.98 7.78 15.77
C SER A 77 19.26 6.44 15.65
N LEU A 78 18.25 6.34 14.77
CA LEU A 78 17.52 5.09 14.53
C LEU A 78 18.42 3.99 13.94
N GLY A 79 19.36 4.36 13.06
CA GLY A 79 20.31 3.43 12.45
C GLY A 79 21.33 2.88 13.44
N GLU A 80 21.86 3.73 14.32
CA GLU A 80 22.82 3.35 15.36
C GLU A 80 22.20 2.38 16.38
N LEU A 81 20.95 2.64 16.76
CA LEU A 81 20.20 1.84 17.73
C LEU A 81 19.53 0.60 17.11
N LYS A 82 19.69 0.38 15.80
CA LYS A 82 19.09 -0.73 15.03
C LYS A 82 17.58 -0.82 15.16
N LEU A 83 16.90 0.32 15.24
CA LEU A 83 15.45 0.40 15.40
C LEU A 83 14.76 0.59 14.05
N ASN A 84 13.59 -0.04 13.92
CA ASN A 84 12.74 0.10 12.74
C ASN A 84 11.60 1.08 13.03
N THR A 85 11.13 1.79 12.01
CA THR A 85 9.98 2.70 12.15
C THR A 85 9.00 2.50 11.03
N VAL A 86 7.71 2.66 11.34
CA VAL A 86 6.65 2.60 10.32
C VAL A 86 6.79 3.76 9.33
N CYS A 87 7.43 4.85 9.75
CA CYS A 87 7.74 5.99 8.91
C CYS A 87 8.54 5.58 7.67
N VAL A 88 9.55 4.71 7.84
CA VAL A 88 10.40 4.21 6.75
C VAL A 88 9.78 2.98 6.09
N GLU A 89 9.41 1.96 6.88
CA GLU A 89 8.97 0.66 6.34
C GLU A 89 7.65 0.75 5.58
N ALA A 90 6.74 1.64 6.00
CA ALA A 90 5.48 1.87 5.30
C ALA A 90 5.56 2.99 4.24
N GLN A 91 6.74 3.56 3.99
CA GLN A 91 6.96 4.65 3.03
C GLN A 91 6.06 5.86 3.31
N CYS A 92 6.02 6.31 4.57
CA CYS A 92 5.14 7.39 4.99
C CYS A 92 5.50 8.71 4.27
N PRO A 93 4.55 9.36 3.57
CA PRO A 93 4.82 10.62 2.87
C PRO A 93 5.09 11.78 3.85
N ASN A 94 4.70 11.65 5.12
CA ASN A 94 4.81 12.71 6.13
C ASN A 94 6.08 12.60 6.99
N ILE A 95 6.99 11.66 6.68
CA ILE A 95 8.18 11.39 7.50
C ILE A 95 9.03 12.65 7.76
N GLY A 96 9.17 13.53 6.76
CA GLY A 96 9.93 14.77 6.93
C GLY A 96 9.28 15.75 7.90
N GLU A 97 7.96 15.85 7.90
CA GLU A 97 7.24 16.73 8.81
C GLU A 97 7.26 16.21 10.24
N CYS A 98 6.98 14.91 10.42
CA CYS A 98 7.00 14.27 11.73
C CYS A 98 8.39 14.38 12.37
N TRP A 99 9.46 14.04 11.65
CA TRP A 99 10.81 14.00 12.23
C TRP A 99 11.44 15.38 12.45
N ASN A 100 11.03 16.40 11.71
CA ASN A 100 11.49 17.77 11.94
C ASN A 100 10.71 18.50 13.05
N GLY A 101 9.62 17.90 13.54
CA GLY A 101 8.78 18.44 14.61
C GLY A 101 7.71 19.41 14.15
N GLY A 102 7.12 19.15 12.99
CA GLY A 102 6.17 20.03 12.33
C GLY A 102 6.87 21.07 11.45
N GLY A 103 6.17 21.51 10.41
CA GLY A 103 6.74 22.29 9.30
C GLY A 103 6.46 21.71 7.92
N GLY A 104 5.41 20.90 7.77
CA GLY A 104 4.84 20.61 6.45
C GLY A 104 4.36 21.89 5.75
N ALA A 105 3.70 21.74 4.60
CA ALA A 105 3.29 22.85 3.72
C ALA A 105 2.43 23.98 4.37
N GLY A 106 2.05 23.85 5.65
CA GLY A 106 1.31 24.84 6.46
C GLY A 106 2.05 25.46 7.65
N GLY A 107 3.32 25.11 7.91
CA GLY A 107 4.20 25.87 8.85
C GLY A 107 3.82 25.89 10.34
N GLU A 108 2.73 25.26 10.76
CA GLU A 108 2.31 25.18 12.16
C GLU A 108 2.72 23.82 12.74
N GLY A 109 3.56 23.85 13.77
CA GLY A 109 4.03 22.65 14.44
C GLY A 109 4.62 22.98 15.81
N ASP A 110 4.47 22.07 16.75
CA ASP A 110 4.88 22.27 18.15
C ASP A 110 6.41 22.25 18.33
N GLY A 111 7.17 22.03 17.25
CA GLY A 111 8.62 21.90 17.24
C GLY A 111 9.14 20.52 17.66
N ILE A 112 8.24 19.63 18.09
CA ILE A 112 8.52 18.33 18.72
C ILE A 112 8.67 17.23 17.67
N ALA A 113 9.89 16.75 17.48
CA ALA A 113 10.16 15.63 16.59
C ALA A 113 9.41 14.37 17.05
N THR A 114 8.70 13.74 16.12
CA THR A 114 7.84 12.58 16.38
C THR A 114 8.17 11.44 15.43
N ALA A 115 8.36 10.24 15.97
CA ALA A 115 8.50 9.03 15.19
C ALA A 115 7.71 7.87 15.82
N THR A 116 7.30 6.92 14.99
CA THR A 116 6.59 5.72 15.44
C THR A 116 7.48 4.50 15.21
N ILE A 117 8.01 3.97 16.31
CA ILE A 117 8.88 2.80 16.33
C ILE A 117 8.05 1.54 16.08
N MET A 118 8.57 0.68 15.22
CA MET A 118 8.08 -0.67 15.01
C MET A 118 8.91 -1.63 15.85
N VAL A 119 8.24 -2.35 16.74
CA VAL A 119 8.82 -3.45 17.52
C VAL A 119 8.78 -4.75 16.73
N LEU A 120 9.67 -5.69 17.07
CA LEU A 120 9.83 -7.00 16.42
C LEU A 120 10.34 -6.93 14.97
N GLY A 121 11.07 -5.86 14.63
CA GLY A 121 11.75 -5.73 13.34
C GLY A 121 10.95 -5.04 12.23
N ASP A 122 11.41 -5.23 10.99
CA ASP A 122 10.90 -4.61 9.75
C ASP A 122 9.95 -5.51 8.94
N THR A 123 9.70 -6.72 9.44
CA THR A 123 9.08 -7.79 8.66
C THR A 123 7.83 -8.32 9.35
N CYS A 124 6.70 -8.24 8.66
CA CYS A 124 5.42 -8.76 9.14
C CYS A 124 5.15 -10.16 8.58
N THR A 125 4.52 -11.02 9.38
CA THR A 125 4.04 -12.34 8.92
C THR A 125 2.71 -12.25 8.18
N ARG A 126 2.04 -11.09 8.21
CA ARG A 126 0.75 -10.86 7.55
C ARG A 126 0.95 -10.13 6.21
N GLY A 127 0.36 -10.68 5.15
CA GLY A 127 0.35 -10.08 3.81
C GLY A 127 -0.85 -9.18 3.55
N CYS A 128 -0.99 -8.09 4.31
CA CYS A 128 -2.05 -7.11 4.10
C CYS A 128 -1.92 -6.42 2.74
N ARG A 129 -3.00 -6.37 1.95
CA ARG A 129 -2.95 -5.88 0.55
C ARG A 129 -2.59 -4.40 0.40
N PHE A 130 -2.78 -3.62 1.45
CA PHE A 130 -2.49 -2.18 1.46
C PHE A 130 -1.15 -1.84 2.14
N CYS A 131 -0.54 -2.79 2.85
CA CYS A 131 0.64 -2.53 3.67
C CYS A 131 1.91 -2.66 2.82
N ALA A 132 2.82 -1.70 2.94
CA ALA A 132 4.10 -1.71 2.23
C ALA A 132 5.23 -2.42 3.00
N VAL A 133 5.00 -2.77 4.27
CA VAL A 133 5.98 -3.46 5.13
C VAL A 133 6.35 -4.82 4.53
N LYS A 134 7.62 -5.21 4.67
CA LYS A 134 8.14 -6.48 4.15
C LYS A 134 7.33 -7.65 4.73
N THR A 135 7.00 -8.61 3.88
CA THR A 135 6.21 -9.79 4.30
C THR A 135 7.06 -11.05 4.22
N SER A 136 7.18 -11.77 5.33
CA SER A 136 7.82 -13.09 5.39
C SER A 136 7.21 -13.94 6.49
N ASN A 137 7.06 -15.24 6.24
CA ASN A 137 6.61 -16.20 7.26
C ASN A 137 7.72 -16.60 8.24
N LYS A 138 8.96 -16.14 8.02
CA LYS A 138 10.13 -16.44 8.84
C LYS A 138 10.91 -15.15 9.12
N PRO A 139 10.40 -14.26 9.99
CA PRO A 139 11.15 -13.08 10.41
C PRO A 139 12.36 -13.48 11.27
N PRO A 140 13.35 -12.59 11.43
CA PRO A 140 14.44 -12.77 12.39
C PRO A 140 13.92 -12.95 13.83
N PRO A 141 14.70 -13.58 14.72
CA PRO A 141 14.34 -13.65 16.14
C PRO A 141 14.26 -12.24 16.77
N PRO A 142 13.38 -12.02 17.75
CA PRO A 142 13.30 -10.74 18.48
C PRO A 142 14.64 -10.39 19.14
N ASP A 143 15.03 -9.13 19.07
CA ASP A 143 16.23 -8.61 19.75
C ASP A 143 15.91 -8.34 21.24
N PRO A 144 16.57 -9.01 22.19
CA PRO A 144 16.38 -8.75 23.62
C PRO A 144 16.71 -7.31 24.05
N MET A 145 17.56 -6.61 23.27
CA MET A 145 17.96 -5.22 23.55
C MET A 145 17.01 -4.19 22.96
N GLU A 146 16.03 -4.60 22.13
CA GLU A 146 15.06 -3.69 21.50
C GLU A 146 14.34 -2.77 22.50
N PRO A 147 13.89 -3.24 23.68
CA PRO A 147 13.25 -2.35 24.67
C PRO A 147 14.20 -1.29 25.22
N LEU A 148 15.47 -1.65 25.48
CA LEU A 148 16.46 -0.69 25.98
C LEU A 148 16.81 0.33 24.90
N ASN A 149 17.07 -0.13 23.67
CA ASN A 149 17.38 0.73 22.54
C ASN A 149 16.22 1.70 22.25
N THR A 150 14.98 1.22 22.37
CA THR A 150 13.77 2.06 22.24
C THR A 150 13.74 3.15 23.30
N ALA A 151 14.02 2.83 24.57
CA ALA A 151 14.09 3.82 25.64
C ALA A 151 15.22 4.83 25.42
N LEU A 152 16.40 4.38 24.99
CA LEU A 152 17.54 5.24 24.66
C LEU A 152 17.22 6.17 23.49
N ALA A 153 16.54 5.68 22.47
CA ALA A 153 16.11 6.50 21.34
C ALA A 153 15.20 7.63 21.81
N VAL A 154 14.12 7.31 22.53
CA VAL A 154 13.17 8.31 23.02
C VAL A 154 13.84 9.32 23.96
N ALA A 155 14.76 8.88 24.82
CA ALA A 155 15.52 9.79 25.70
C ALA A 155 16.52 10.69 24.95
N SER A 156 16.96 10.29 23.76
CA SER A 156 17.91 11.05 22.93
C SER A 156 17.24 12.06 22.00
N TRP A 157 15.93 11.95 21.79
CA TRP A 157 15.15 12.80 20.90
C TRP A 157 14.73 14.10 21.60
N GLU A 158 15.73 14.90 21.98
CA GLU A 158 15.59 16.29 22.42
C GLU A 158 16.33 17.25 21.48
#